data_AF-A0A916JYL1-F1
#
_entry.id   AF-A0A916JYL1-F1
#
_cell.length_a   1.000
_cell.length_b   1.000
_cell.length_c   1.000
_cell.angle_alpha   90.00
_cell.angle_beta   90.00
_cell.angle_gamma   90.00
#
_symmetry.space_group_name_H-M   'P 1'
#
loop_
_entity.id
_entity.type
_entity.pdbx_description
1 polymer ?
#
loop_
_entity_poly.entity_id
_entity_poly.type
_entity_poly.pdbx_seq_one_letter_code
_entity_poly.pdbx_strand_id
1 'polypeptide(L)'
;MNPASIEHLIRKVSKYVSFGQPVSSGSVISQRISDPRIPMQAYYLNMKLQNEQEQYYHEVWLKMNGSFAVTEAWYTDSSVTRKLYRDPLTADQLQQVIGEEEFSGIVLRMTEIVKKFEKDDWRPQSRRK
;
A
#
# COMPACT_ATOMS: atom_id res chain seq x y z
N MET A 1 -0.19 11.79 -17.29
CA MET A 1 0.68 10.58 -17.33
C MET A 1 0.14 9.61 -18.38
N ASN A 2 1.00 8.84 -19.06
CA ASN A 2 0.53 7.82 -20.01
C ASN A 2 0.08 6.56 -19.23
N PRO A 3 -1.17 6.08 -19.35
CA PRO A 3 -1.70 4.95 -18.58
C PRO A 3 -0.88 3.67 -18.77
N ALA A 4 -0.32 3.43 -19.96
CA ALA A 4 0.55 2.28 -20.23
C ALA A 4 1.85 2.28 -19.38
N SER A 5 2.31 3.46 -18.97
CA SER A 5 3.50 3.62 -18.12
C SER A 5 3.23 3.23 -16.66
N ILE A 6 2.05 3.59 -16.14
CA ILE A 6 1.66 3.29 -14.75
C ILE A 6 1.37 1.79 -14.59
N GLU A 7 0.67 1.18 -15.54
CA GLU A 7 0.43 -0.27 -15.49
C GLU A 7 1.75 -1.07 -15.51
N HIS A 8 2.71 -0.64 -16.33
CA HIS A 8 4.04 -1.25 -16.36
C HIS A 8 4.77 -1.10 -15.02
N LEU A 9 4.67 0.07 -14.39
CA LEU A 9 5.25 0.32 -13.07
C LEU A 9 4.61 -0.58 -11.99
N ILE A 10 3.27 -0.69 -11.97
CA ILE A 10 2.54 -1.57 -11.05
C ILE A 10 3.00 -3.02 -11.20
N ARG A 11 3.12 -3.50 -12.45
CA ARG A 11 3.62 -4.85 -12.74
C ARG A 11 5.03 -5.07 -12.24
N LYS A 12 5.92 -4.08 -12.38
CA LYS A 12 7.28 -4.15 -11.83
C LYS A 12 7.29 -4.20 -10.31
N VAL A 13 6.58 -3.28 -9.65
CA VAL A 13 6.48 -3.24 -8.18
C VAL A 13 5.98 -4.57 -7.63
N SER A 14 4.93 -5.12 -8.24
CA SER A 14 4.32 -6.39 -7.82
C SER A 14 5.26 -7.60 -7.88
N LYS A 15 6.36 -7.52 -8.66
CA LYS A 15 7.40 -8.56 -8.67
C LYS A 15 8.36 -8.46 -7.49
N TYR A 16 8.53 -7.26 -6.95
CA TYR A 16 9.58 -6.97 -5.96
C TYR A 16 9.04 -6.87 -4.54
N VAL A 17 7.76 -6.55 -4.36
CA VAL A 17 7.15 -6.43 -3.04
C VAL A 17 6.55 -7.75 -2.58
N SER A 18 6.60 -7.98 -1.27
CA SER A 18 5.84 -9.07 -0.64
C SER A 18 4.47 -8.54 -0.21
N PHE A 19 3.41 -9.21 -0.67
CA PHE A 19 2.04 -8.85 -0.29
C PHE A 19 1.65 -9.56 1.00
N GLY A 20 1.22 -8.78 1.99
CA GLY A 20 0.77 -9.27 3.28
C GLY A 20 -0.69 -8.90 3.53
N GLN A 21 -1.28 -9.45 4.58
CA GLN A 21 -2.55 -8.91 5.08
C GLN A 21 -2.27 -7.64 5.89
N PRO A 22 -3.03 -6.54 5.69
CA PRO A 22 -2.91 -5.37 6.54
C PRO A 22 -3.24 -5.78 7.99
N VAL A 23 -2.31 -5.53 8.90
CA VAL A 23 -2.44 -5.93 10.31
C VAL A 23 -3.22 -4.83 11.06
N SER A 24 -4.51 -5.03 11.31
CA SER A 24 -5.22 -4.29 12.38
C SER A 24 -4.77 -4.83 13.73
N SER A 25 -4.53 -3.95 14.71
CA SER A 25 -4.07 -4.36 16.04
C SER A 25 -5.16 -5.06 16.85
N GLY A 26 -4.81 -6.21 17.45
CA GLY A 26 -5.54 -7.04 18.43
C GLY A 26 -4.72 -8.31 18.74
N SER A 27 -4.85 -8.91 19.94
CA SER A 27 -4.11 -10.13 20.34
C SER A 27 -4.47 -11.32 19.43
N VAL A 28 -3.46 -12.03 18.93
CA VAL A 28 -3.61 -13.21 18.06
C VAL A 28 -4.37 -14.35 18.77
N ILE A 29 -4.42 -14.34 20.12
CA ILE A 29 -4.99 -15.39 20.98
C ILE A 29 -6.49 -15.15 21.27
N SER A 30 -7.00 -13.94 21.04
CA SER A 30 -8.39 -13.56 21.36
C SER A 30 -9.24 -13.40 20.10
N GLN A 31 -9.24 -14.40 19.22
CA GLN A 31 -9.94 -14.34 17.94
C GLN A 31 -11.46 -14.49 18.11
N ARG A 32 -12.23 -13.46 17.76
CA ARG A 32 -13.68 -13.58 17.55
C ARG A 32 -13.96 -13.58 16.04
N ILE A 33 -14.94 -14.36 15.61
CA ILE A 33 -15.39 -14.46 14.20
C ILE A 33 -15.88 -13.09 13.64
N SER A 34 -16.16 -12.12 14.52
CA SER A 34 -16.57 -10.76 14.19
C SER A 34 -15.42 -9.75 14.01
N ASP A 35 -14.16 -10.19 14.02
CA ASP A 35 -12.98 -9.30 13.95
C ASP A 35 -12.76 -8.77 12.51
N PRO A 36 -12.84 -7.44 12.27
CA PRO A 36 -12.91 -6.83 10.95
C PRO A 36 -11.53 -6.66 10.30
N ARG A 37 -10.71 -7.71 10.28
CA ARG A 37 -9.55 -7.71 9.37
C ARG A 37 -10.06 -7.53 7.95
N ILE A 38 -9.43 -6.64 7.19
CA ILE A 38 -9.66 -6.55 5.75
C ILE A 38 -8.90 -7.73 5.14
N PRO A 39 -9.58 -8.79 4.65
CA PRO A 39 -8.91 -10.00 4.20
C PRO A 39 -8.36 -9.81 2.78
N MET A 40 -7.51 -8.79 2.58
CA MET A 40 -6.87 -8.52 1.30
C MET A 40 -5.35 -8.67 1.41
N GLN A 41 -4.74 -9.34 0.44
CA GLN A 41 -3.29 -9.32 0.28
C GLN A 41 -2.89 -8.05 -0.46
N ALA A 42 -2.23 -7.16 0.26
CA ALA A 42 -1.85 -5.86 -0.24
C ALA A 42 -0.50 -5.39 0.31
N TYR A 43 0.07 -4.39 -0.35
CA TYR A 43 1.31 -3.74 0.02
C TYR A 43 1.04 -2.26 0.33
N TYR A 44 1.48 -1.80 1.50
CA TYR A 44 1.31 -0.42 1.94
C TYR A 44 2.16 0.53 1.09
N LEU A 45 1.54 1.56 0.51
CA LEU A 45 2.22 2.55 -0.32
C LEU A 45 2.40 3.89 0.38
N ASN A 46 1.33 4.44 0.92
CA ASN A 46 1.31 5.78 1.50
C ASN A 46 0.19 5.95 2.53
N MET A 47 0.28 6.97 3.38
CA MET A 47 -0.82 7.47 4.19
C MET A 47 -0.95 8.99 4.02
N LYS A 48 -2.19 9.48 4.07
CA LYS A 48 -2.51 10.90 4.08
C LYS A 48 -3.30 11.24 5.32
N LEU A 49 -2.85 12.23 6.07
CA LEU A 49 -3.60 12.77 7.20
C LEU A 49 -4.87 13.46 6.70
N GLN A 50 -6.01 13.08 7.26
CA GLN A 50 -7.31 13.68 6.96
C GLN A 50 -7.76 14.60 8.10
N ASN A 51 -7.51 14.20 9.34
CA ASN A 51 -7.82 14.99 10.53
C ASN A 51 -6.80 14.71 11.64
N GLU A 52 -6.06 15.74 12.04
CA GLU A 52 -5.04 15.68 13.08
C GLU A 52 -5.62 15.38 14.47
N GLN A 53 -6.78 15.95 14.79
CA GLN A 53 -7.42 15.82 16.11
C GLN A 53 -7.86 14.40 16.39
N GLU A 54 -8.35 13.71 15.36
CA GLU A 54 -8.84 12.33 15.45
C GLU A 54 -7.75 11.30 15.13
N GLN A 55 -6.53 11.74 14.81
CA GLN A 55 -5.46 10.87 14.29
C GLN A 55 -6.00 9.98 13.15
N TYR A 56 -6.75 10.61 12.23
CA TYR A 56 -7.49 9.96 11.16
C TYR A 56 -6.78 10.14 9.82
N TYR A 57 -6.56 9.03 9.14
CA TYR A 57 -5.76 8.94 7.92
C TYR A 57 -6.47 8.12 6.84
N HIS A 58 -6.11 8.38 5.58
CA HIS A 58 -6.34 7.46 4.48
C HIS A 58 -5.04 6.76 4.14
N GLU A 59 -5.01 5.44 4.26
CA GLU A 59 -3.89 4.61 3.80
C GLU A 59 -4.20 4.07 2.41
N VAL A 60 -3.18 4.06 1.55
CA VAL A 60 -3.26 3.51 0.19
C VAL A 60 -2.47 2.22 0.09
N TRP A 61 -3.13 1.21 -0.47
CA TRP A 61 -2.64 -0.15 -0.58
C TRP A 61 -2.64 -0.61 -2.04
N LEU A 62 -1.57 -1.29 -2.46
CA LEU A 62 -1.49 -1.99 -3.75
C LEU A 62 -1.82 -3.47 -3.57
N LYS A 63 -2.81 -3.99 -4.30
CA LYS A 63 -3.21 -5.40 -4.26
C LYS A 63 -2.41 -6.23 -5.26
N MET A 64 -2.32 -7.55 -5.03
CA MET A 64 -1.59 -8.49 -5.90
C MET A 64 -2.06 -8.49 -7.35
N ASN A 65 -3.33 -8.21 -7.59
CA ASN A 65 -3.92 -8.13 -8.92
C ASN A 65 -3.64 -6.78 -9.64
N GLY A 66 -2.86 -5.89 -9.04
CA GLY A 66 -2.52 -4.58 -9.60
C GLY A 66 -3.56 -3.48 -9.39
N SER A 67 -4.65 -3.77 -8.68
CA SER A 67 -5.62 -2.74 -8.24
C SER A 67 -5.20 -2.10 -6.92
N PHE A 68 -5.81 -0.97 -6.58
CA PHE A 68 -5.58 -0.27 -5.32
C PHE A 68 -6.78 -0.40 -4.38
N ALA A 69 -6.50 -0.24 -3.09
CA ALA A 69 -7.50 -0.05 -2.06
C ALA A 69 -7.12 1.14 -1.18
N VAL A 70 -8.13 1.82 -0.65
CA VAL A 70 -7.96 2.86 0.36
C VAL A 70 -8.65 2.41 1.63
N THR A 71 -7.97 2.57 2.76
CA THR A 71 -8.53 2.32 4.08
C THR A 71 -8.53 3.58 4.90
N GLU A 72 -9.58 3.77 5.67
CA GLU A 72 -9.61 4.69 6.79
C GLU A 72 -8.83 4.08 7.94
N ALA A 73 -7.95 4.85 8.57
CA ALA A 73 -7.14 4.41 9.69
C ALA A 73 -7.20 5.45 10.82
N TRP A 74 -7.52 5.00 12.02
CA TRP A 74 -7.45 5.78 13.25
C TRP A 74 -6.34 5.23 14.13
N TYR A 75 -5.35 6.07 14.41
CA TYR A 75 -4.20 5.71 15.22
C TYR A 75 -4.43 6.16 16.67
N THR A 76 -4.23 5.24 17.60
CA THR A 76 -4.14 5.54 19.03
C THR A 76 -2.78 5.10 19.54
N ASP A 77 -2.41 5.47 20.77
CA ASP A 77 -1.08 5.23 21.34
C ASP A 77 -0.58 3.78 21.27
N SER A 78 -1.48 2.80 21.19
CA SER A 78 -1.13 1.37 21.18
C SER A 78 -1.84 0.56 20.09
N SER A 79 -2.68 1.18 19.26
CA SER A 79 -3.53 0.44 18.33
C SER A 79 -3.86 1.24 17.08
N VAL A 80 -4.17 0.54 16.00
CA VAL A 80 -4.69 1.12 14.76
C VAL A 80 -5.98 0.42 14.40
N THR A 81 -7.07 1.19 14.36
CA THR A 81 -8.35 0.73 13.84
C THR A 81 -8.41 1.05 12.36
N ARG A 82 -8.70 0.05 11.53
CA ARG A 82 -8.80 0.21 10.08
C ARG A 82 -10.19 -0.15 9.57
N LYS A 83 -10.66 0.57 8.57
CA LYS A 83 -11.90 0.29 7.87
C LYS A 83 -11.68 0.43 6.36
N LEU A 84 -12.21 -0.50 5.59
CA LEU A 84 -12.16 -0.42 4.14
C LEU A 84 -12.99 0.76 3.65
N TYR A 85 -12.38 1.66 2.89
CA TYR A 85 -13.04 2.85 2.35
C TYR A 85 -13.42 2.67 0.88
N ARG A 86 -12.45 2.29 0.05
CA ARG A 86 -12.64 2.09 -1.39
C ARG A 86 -11.83 0.89 -1.87
N ASP A 87 -12.49 -0.06 -2.53
CA ASP A 87 -11.88 -1.23 -3.17
C ASP A 87 -12.88 -1.86 -4.16
N PRO A 88 -12.45 -2.25 -5.38
CA PRO A 88 -11.16 -1.99 -6.02
C PRO A 88 -11.10 -0.62 -6.71
N LEU A 89 -9.88 -0.07 -6.83
CA LEU A 89 -9.60 1.14 -7.59
C LEU A 89 -8.58 0.89 -8.70
N THR A 90 -8.83 1.45 -9.89
CA THR A 90 -7.79 1.64 -10.91
C THR A 90 -6.86 2.79 -10.54
N ALA A 91 -5.75 2.96 -11.26
CA ALA A 91 -4.86 4.10 -11.06
C ALA A 91 -5.57 5.45 -11.24
N ASP A 92 -6.39 5.58 -12.28
CA ASP A 92 -7.15 6.80 -12.57
C ASP A 92 -8.18 7.09 -11.47
N GLN A 93 -8.90 6.06 -11.00
CA GLN A 93 -9.84 6.21 -9.89
C GLN A 93 -9.13 6.55 -8.59
N LEU A 94 -7.96 5.98 -8.33
CA LEU A 94 -7.15 6.33 -7.17
C LEU A 94 -6.76 7.80 -7.21
N GLN A 95 -6.25 8.29 -8.35
CA GLN A 95 -5.87 9.70 -8.53
C GLN A 95 -7.04 10.64 -8.23
N GLN A 96 -8.24 10.30 -8.69
CA GLN A 96 -9.45 11.08 -8.41
C GLN A 96 -9.81 11.10 -6.91
N VAL A 97 -9.56 10.01 -6.19
CA VAL A 97 -9.89 9.88 -4.75
C VAL A 97 -8.91 10.63 -3.85
N ILE A 98 -7.61 10.52 -4.11
CA ILE A 98 -6.57 11.06 -3.19
C ILE A 98 -5.99 12.41 -3.63
N GLY A 99 -6.23 12.80 -4.88
CA GLY A 99 -5.68 13.99 -5.52
C GLY A 99 -4.38 13.72 -6.28
N GLU A 100 -4.03 14.63 -7.20
CA GLU A 100 -2.88 14.50 -8.10
C GLU A 100 -1.53 14.51 -7.38
N GLU A 101 -1.39 15.36 -6.35
CA GLU A 101 -0.15 15.47 -5.57
C GLU A 101 0.19 14.16 -4.86
N GLU A 102 -0.77 13.60 -4.13
CA GLU A 102 -0.63 12.34 -3.40
C GLU A 102 -0.40 11.16 -4.36
N PHE A 103 -1.12 11.15 -5.48
CA PHE A 103 -0.92 10.16 -6.52
C PHE A 103 0.49 10.23 -7.12
N SER A 104 1.02 11.44 -7.33
CA SER A 104 2.39 11.63 -7.80
C SER A 104 3.41 11.12 -6.78
N GLY A 105 3.17 11.33 -5.48
CA GLY A 105 3.95 10.75 -4.40
C GLY A 105 3.95 9.21 -4.42
N ILE A 106 2.80 8.60 -4.68
CA ILE A 106 2.67 7.14 -4.83
C ILE A 106 3.47 6.63 -6.03
N VAL A 107 3.40 7.31 -7.18
CA VAL A 107 4.17 6.96 -8.39
C VAL A 107 5.66 7.07 -8.13
N LEU A 108 6.11 8.11 -7.43
CA LEU A 108 7.50 8.26 -7.02
C LEU A 108 7.93 7.10 -6.12
N ARG A 109 7.12 6.79 -5.09
CA ARG A 109 7.39 5.68 -4.17
C ARG A 109 7.52 4.34 -4.88
N MET A 110 6.62 4.04 -5.81
CA MET A 110 6.68 2.84 -6.65
C MET A 110 7.97 2.81 -7.50
N THR A 111 8.36 3.95 -8.05
CA THR A 111 9.60 4.08 -8.84
C THR A 111 10.84 3.83 -7.97
N GLU A 112 10.87 4.34 -6.74
CA GLU A 112 11.95 4.10 -5.79
C GLU A 112 12.08 2.62 -5.40
N ILE A 113 10.95 1.94 -5.18
CA ILE A 113 10.94 0.49 -4.92
C ILE A 113 11.62 -0.23 -6.08
N VAL A 114 11.18 0.00 -7.31
CA VAL A 114 11.77 -0.63 -8.50
C VAL A 114 13.27 -0.35 -8.60
N LYS A 115 13.68 0.92 -8.49
CA LYS A 115 15.10 1.31 -8.57
C LYS A 115 15.96 0.65 -7.49
N LYS A 116 15.43 0.53 -6.27
CA LYS A 116 16.15 -0.11 -5.16
C LYS A 116 16.41 -1.58 -5.47
N PHE A 117 15.39 -2.31 -5.89
CA PHE A 117 15.52 -3.74 -6.22
C PHE A 117 16.38 -3.97 -7.46
N GLU A 118 16.23 -3.17 -8.52
CA GLU A 118 17.08 -3.28 -9.72
C GLU A 118 18.55 -2.96 -9.43
N LYS A 119 18.84 -2.02 -8.50
CA LYS A 119 20.21 -1.73 -8.06
C LYS A 119 20.79 -2.84 -7.17
N ASP A 120 19.98 -3.44 -6.31
CA ASP A 120 20.42 -4.53 -5.44
C ASP A 120 20.61 -5.85 -6.23
N ASP A 121 19.81 -6.10 -7.27
CA ASP A 121 20.01 -7.21 -8.23
C ASP A 121 21.29 -7.05 -9.06
N TRP A 122 21.74 -5.82 -9.30
CA TRP A 122 22.99 -5.53 -10.01
C TRP A 122 24.26 -5.80 -9.17
N ARG A 123 24.16 -6.07 -7.86
CA ARG A 123 25.36 -6.46 -7.09
C ARG A 123 25.83 -7.81 -7.64
N PRO A 124 27.04 -7.92 -8.22
CA PRO A 124 27.51 -9.20 -8.70
C PRO A 124 27.54 -10.17 -7.51
N GLN A 125 26.96 -11.35 -7.68
CA GLN A 125 27.10 -12.47 -6.74
C GLN A 125 28.55 -13.02 -6.71
N SER A 126 29.55 -12.17 -6.96
CA SER A 126 30.96 -12.50 -6.82
C SER A 126 31.38 -12.31 -5.36
N ARG A 127 31.11 -13.36 -4.57
CA ARG A 127 32.00 -13.94 -3.54
C ARG A 127 31.24 -15.04 -2.82
N ARG A 128 30.95 -16.12 -3.55
CA ARG A 128 30.94 -17.45 -2.93
C ARG A 128 32.28 -18.09 -3.24
N LYS A 129 33.08 -18.20 -2.17
CA LYS A 129 34.42 -18.80 -2.02
C LYS A 129 35.58 -17.92 -2.49
#